data_AF-A0A4R2RLQ4-F1
#
_entry.id   AF-A0A4R2RLQ4-F1
#
_cell.length_a   1.000
_cell.length_b   1.000
_cell.length_c   1.000
_cell.angle_alpha   90.00
_cell.angle_beta   90.00
_cell.angle_gamma   90.00
#
_symmetry.space_group_name_H-M   'P 1'
#
loop_
_entity.id
_entity.type
_entity.pdbx_description
1 polymer ?
#
loop_
_entity_poly.entity_id
_entity_poly.type
_entity_poly.pdbx_seq_one_letter_code
_entity_poly.pdbx_strand_id
1 'polypeptide(L)'
;MAGQKGAKHFDEATIQKAVQMKMDGKTHMEICVELGFRNKKAVKELLLRQRRKMRRVEAGIKPLKKGRPRKDAPIDPEHNEQVIKRLKMENELLRAFRFELGRR
;
A
#
# COMPACT_ATOMS: atom_id res chain seq x y z
N MET A 1 -9.66 22.31 -4.77
CA MET A 1 -9.96 21.61 -3.49
C MET A 1 -8.73 20.91 -2.91
N ALA A 2 -7.54 21.52 -2.99
CA ALA A 2 -6.40 21.19 -2.15
C ALA A 2 -5.68 22.50 -1.81
N GLY A 3 -5.57 22.84 -0.53
CA GLY A 3 -5.08 24.15 -0.09
C GLY A 3 -5.78 24.73 1.14
N GLN A 4 -6.82 24.06 1.65
CA GLN A 4 -7.40 24.37 2.96
C GLN A 4 -6.48 23.85 4.07
N LYS A 5 -6.23 24.71 5.07
CA LYS A 5 -5.35 24.46 6.21
C LYS A 5 -5.81 23.18 6.94
N GLY A 6 -5.00 22.12 6.94
CA GLY A 6 -5.28 20.85 7.62
C GLY A 6 -5.36 19.61 6.72
N ALA A 7 -5.52 19.76 5.40
CA ALA A 7 -5.52 18.62 4.49
C ALA A 7 -4.08 18.06 4.32
N LYS A 8 -3.89 16.80 4.73
CA LYS A 8 -2.56 16.13 4.70
C LYS A 8 -2.16 15.64 3.30
N HIS A 9 -3.13 15.39 2.41
CA HIS A 9 -2.92 14.81 1.10
C HIS A 9 -3.81 15.47 0.03
N PHE A 10 -3.38 15.41 -1.23
CA PHE A 10 -4.17 15.82 -2.39
C PHE A 10 -5.19 14.73 -2.74
N ASP A 11 -6.38 15.13 -3.20
CA ASP A 11 -7.39 14.19 -3.69
C ASP A 11 -6.87 13.38 -4.89
N GLU A 12 -7.30 12.13 -5.02
CA GLU A 12 -6.82 11.22 -6.07
C GLU A 12 -7.11 11.75 -7.48
N ALA A 13 -8.28 12.37 -7.68
CA ALA A 13 -8.65 13.04 -8.92
C ALA A 13 -7.69 14.19 -9.28
N THR A 14 -7.22 14.94 -8.29
CA THR A 14 -6.25 16.03 -8.51
C THR A 14 -4.90 15.47 -8.93
N ILE A 15 -4.49 14.35 -8.34
CA ILE A 15 -3.22 13.67 -8.66
C ILE A 15 -3.26 13.15 -10.11
N GLN A 16 -4.34 12.46 -10.49
CA GLN A 16 -4.52 11.94 -11.85
C GLN A 16 -4.50 13.07 -12.88
N LYS A 17 -5.22 14.16 -12.62
CA LYS A 17 -5.25 15.33 -13.50
C LYS A 17 -3.87 15.97 -13.66
N ALA A 18 -3.10 16.11 -12.58
CA ALA A 18 -1.73 16.63 -12.65
C ALA A 18 -0.77 15.73 -13.45
N VAL A 19 -0.94 14.41 -13.35
CA VAL A 19 -0.16 13.44 -14.14
C VAL A 19 -0.53 13.54 -15.62
N GLN A 20 -1.83 13.59 -15.95
CA GLN A 20 -2.30 13.71 -17.33
C GLN A 20 -1.75 14.97 -17.98
N MET A 21 -1.92 16.13 -17.34
CA MET A 21 -1.37 17.40 -17.85
C MET A 21 0.13 17.36 -18.07
N LYS A 22 0.86 16.58 -17.24
CA LYS A 22 2.29 16.43 -17.42
C LYS A 22 2.64 15.56 -18.63
N MET A 23 1.83 14.54 -18.91
CA MET A 23 1.94 13.73 -20.14
C MET A 23 1.60 14.55 -21.38
N ASP A 24 0.62 15.45 -21.26
CA ASP A 24 0.23 16.41 -22.32
C ASP A 24 1.29 17.50 -22.58
N GLY A 25 2.44 17.46 -21.89
CA GLY A 25 3.58 18.35 -22.12
C GLY A 25 3.56 19.66 -21.32
N LYS A 26 2.54 19.90 -20.49
CA LYS A 26 2.40 21.17 -19.75
C LYS A 26 3.57 21.42 -18.79
N THR A 27 3.88 22.69 -18.60
CA THR A 27 4.90 23.12 -17.63
C THR A 27 4.36 22.99 -16.20
N HIS A 28 5.24 22.88 -15.22
CA HIS A 28 4.81 22.83 -13.81
C HIS A 28 4.12 24.13 -13.36
N MET A 29 4.36 25.26 -14.04
CA MET A 29 3.67 26.52 -13.77
C MET A 29 2.24 26.50 -14.32
N GLU A 30 2.03 26.05 -15.55
CA GLU A 30 0.67 25.89 -16.12
C GLU A 30 -0.19 24.96 -15.26
N ILE A 31 0.36 23.80 -14.89
CA ILE A 31 -0.33 22.84 -14.01
C ILE A 31 -0.64 23.47 -12.65
N CYS A 32 0.23 24.34 -12.14
CA CYS A 32 0.02 25.05 -10.88
C CYS A 32 -1.16 26.02 -10.97
N VAL A 33 -1.25 26.78 -12.07
CA VAL A 33 -2.34 27.73 -12.31
C VAL A 33 -3.66 27.00 -12.50
N GLU A 34 -3.70 25.98 -13.36
CA GLU A 34 -4.93 25.23 -13.66
C GLU A 34 -5.49 24.47 -12.45
N LEU A 35 -4.62 23.94 -11.58
CA LEU A 35 -5.03 23.21 -10.37
C LEU A 35 -5.19 24.12 -9.14
N GLY A 36 -4.88 25.42 -9.26
CA GLY A 36 -4.99 26.39 -8.17
C GLY A 36 -4.00 26.12 -7.03
N PHE A 37 -2.82 25.59 -7.33
CA PHE A 37 -1.77 25.40 -6.32
C PHE A 37 -1.06 26.73 -6.01
N ARG A 38 -0.58 26.87 -4.76
CA ARG A 38 0.14 28.08 -4.32
C ARG A 38 1.51 28.25 -4.98
N ASN A 39 2.16 27.16 -5.40
CA ASN A 39 3.52 27.20 -5.95
C ASN A 39 3.79 25.98 -6.85
N LYS A 40 4.51 26.17 -7.96
CA LYS A 40 5.03 25.07 -8.82
C LYS A 40 5.80 24.00 -8.07
N LYS A 41 6.42 24.34 -6.92
CA LYS A 41 7.10 23.39 -6.05
C LYS A 41 6.14 22.28 -5.57
N ALA A 42 4.88 22.62 -5.29
CA ALA A 42 3.87 21.64 -4.88
C ALA A 42 3.60 20.61 -6.00
N VAL A 43 3.49 21.07 -7.26
CA VAL A 43 3.34 20.20 -8.43
C VAL A 43 4.55 19.29 -8.60
N LYS A 44 5.76 19.86 -8.51
CA LYS A 44 7.01 19.10 -8.62
C LYS A 44 7.08 17.97 -7.58
N GLU A 45 6.78 18.28 -6.33
CA GLU A 45 6.77 17.28 -5.25
C GLU A 45 5.67 16.24 -5.42
N LEU A 46 4.46 16.64 -5.82
CA LEU A 46 3.34 15.74 -6.09
C LEU A 46 3.73 14.71 -7.14
N LEU A 47 4.24 15.15 -8.29
CA LEU A 47 4.65 14.27 -9.39
C LEU A 47 5.84 13.38 -9.00
N LEU A 48 6.77 13.88 -8.19
CA LEU A 48 7.90 13.08 -7.68
C LEU A 48 7.42 11.95 -6.76
N ARG A 49 6.49 12.24 -5.84
CA ARG A 49 5.88 11.25 -4.94
C ARG A 49 5.14 10.18 -5.74
N GLN A 50 4.37 10.59 -6.74
CA GLN A 50 3.64 9.66 -7.59
C GLN A 50 4.58 8.73 -8.37
N ARG A 51 5.64 9.26 -9.00
CA ARG A 51 6.66 8.43 -9.67
C ARG A 51 7.38 7.46 -8.73
N ARG A 52 7.65 7.85 -7.48
CA ARG A 52 8.22 6.95 -6.46
C ARG A 52 7.24 5.83 -6.09
N LYS A 53 5.94 6.13 -5.98
CA LYS A 53 4.90 5.14 -5.75
C LYS A 53 4.83 4.14 -6.90
N MET A 54 4.79 4.62 -8.14
CA MET A 54 4.76 3.76 -9.34
C MET A 54 5.99 2.84 -9.42
N ARG A 55 7.21 3.38 -9.27
CA ARG A 55 8.44 2.55 -9.27
C ARG A 55 8.47 1.45 -8.21
N ARG A 56 7.90 1.71 -7.02
CA ARG A 56 7.79 0.69 -5.97
C ARG A 56 6.82 -0.42 -6.35
N VAL A 57 5.70 -0.06 -6.96
CA VAL A 57 4.70 -1.01 -7.46
C VAL A 57 5.28 -1.84 -8.61
N GLU A 58 5.96 -1.21 -9.58
CA GLU A 58 6.64 -1.89 -10.69
C GLU A 58 7.73 -2.86 -10.20
N ALA A 59 8.47 -2.48 -9.16
CA ALA A 59 9.45 -3.37 -8.52
C ALA A 59 8.83 -4.49 -7.67
N GLY A 60 7.48 -4.60 -7.62
CA GLY A 60 6.77 -5.58 -6.80
C GLY A 60 6.90 -5.35 -5.28
N ILE A 61 7.43 -4.21 -4.84
CA ILE A 61 7.66 -3.90 -3.44
C ILE A 61 6.33 -3.53 -2.79
N LYS A 62 5.77 -4.47 -2.01
CA LYS A 62 4.55 -4.23 -1.23
C LYS A 62 4.82 -3.22 -0.09
N PRO A 63 3.87 -2.31 0.21
CA PRO A 63 4.00 -1.44 1.38
C PRO A 63 4.12 -2.25 2.67
N LEU A 64 5.12 -1.94 3.48
CA LEU A 64 5.27 -2.54 4.80
C LEU A 64 4.17 -2.04 5.74
N LYS A 65 3.73 -2.92 6.66
CA LYS A 65 2.83 -2.53 7.74
C LYS A 65 3.48 -1.44 8.59
N LYS A 66 2.68 -0.48 9.05
CA LYS A 66 3.17 0.65 9.86
C LYS A 66 3.77 0.15 11.17
N GLY A 67 4.93 0.69 11.56
CA GLY A 67 5.62 0.37 12.81
C GLY A 67 6.85 -0.50 12.61
N ARG A 68 7.52 -0.84 13.72
CA ARG A 68 8.66 -1.77 13.69
C ARG A 68 8.14 -3.19 13.44
N PRO A 69 8.76 -3.98 12.54
CA PRO A 69 8.49 -5.41 12.44
C PRO A 69 8.64 -6.07 13.82
N ARG A 70 7.77 -7.05 14.12
CA ARG A 70 7.94 -7.86 15.34
C ARG A 70 9.25 -8.66 15.22
N LYS A 71 9.89 -8.94 16.36
CA LYS A 71 11.18 -9.65 16.44
C LYS A 71 11.13 -11.00 15.71
N ASP A 72 10.04 -11.75 15.92
CA ASP A 72 9.82 -13.07 15.33
C ASP A 72 8.72 -13.01 14.26
N ALA A 73 8.64 -11.90 13.52
CA ALA A 73 7.69 -11.81 12.43
C ALA A 73 8.07 -12.83 11.34
N PRO A 74 7.13 -13.67 10.89
CA PRO A 74 7.35 -14.56 9.77
C PRO A 74 7.71 -13.73 8.53
N ILE A 75 8.74 -14.18 7.81
CA ILE A 75 9.33 -13.48 6.66
C ILE A 75 8.30 -13.29 5.56
N ASP A 76 7.37 -14.25 5.42
CA ASP A 76 6.31 -14.25 4.42
C ASP A 76 4.93 -14.50 5.09
N PRO A 77 3.86 -13.73 4.78
CA PRO A 77 2.50 -14.12 5.12
C PRO A 77 2.15 -15.56 4.70
N GLU A 78 2.68 -16.06 3.59
CA GLU A 78 2.41 -17.42 3.11
C GLU A 78 2.91 -18.51 4.07
N HIS A 79 3.99 -18.23 4.81
CA HIS A 79 4.52 -19.14 5.83
C HIS A 79 3.49 -19.41 6.94
N ASN A 80 2.77 -18.37 7.38
CA ASN A 80 1.74 -18.53 8.40
C ASN A 80 0.57 -19.36 7.91
N GLU A 81 0.16 -19.17 6.66
CA GLU A 81 -0.94 -19.92 6.07
C GLU A 81 -0.62 -21.41 6.00
N GLN A 82 0.62 -21.75 5.60
CA GLN A 82 1.13 -23.12 5.59
C GLN A 82 1.15 -23.73 7.00
N VAL A 83 1.65 -23.00 8.00
CA VAL A 83 1.69 -23.45 9.41
C VAL A 83 0.27 -23.67 9.94
N ILE A 84 -0.65 -22.74 9.69
CA ILE A 84 -2.06 -22.87 10.10
C ILE A 84 -2.70 -24.09 9.44
N LYS A 85 -2.45 -24.32 8.14
CA LYS A 85 -2.97 -25.48 7.42
C LYS A 85 -2.46 -26.79 8.03
N ARG A 86 -1.15 -26.88 8.30
CA ARG A 86 -0.55 -28.04 8.95
C ARG A 86 -1.15 -28.29 10.34
N LEU A 87 -1.26 -27.26 11.16
CA LEU A 87 -1.81 -27.37 12.51
C LEU A 87 -3.29 -27.80 12.50
N LYS A 88 -4.08 -27.34 11.51
CA LYS A 88 -5.47 -27.80 11.35
C LYS A 88 -5.53 -29.29 11.02
N MET A 89 -4.71 -29.75 10.07
CA MET A 89 -4.63 -31.17 9.71
C MET A 89 -4.18 -32.04 10.91
N GLU A 90 -3.16 -31.61 11.65
CA GLU A 90 -2.72 -32.33 12.86
C GLU A 90 -3.83 -32.39 13.91
N ASN A 91 -4.58 -31.31 14.13
CA ASN A 91 -5.69 -31.29 15.08
C ASN A 91 -6.83 -32.22 14.65
N GLU A 92 -7.17 -32.24 13.37
CA GLU A 92 -8.16 -33.17 12.82
C GLU A 92 -7.75 -34.64 13.02
N LEU A 93 -6.49 -34.98 12.72
CA LEU A 93 -5.95 -36.32 12.97
C LEU A 93 -6.01 -36.70 14.45
N LEU A 94 -5.61 -35.79 15.35
CA LEU A 94 -5.66 -36.04 16.79
C LEU A 94 -7.09 -36.22 17.31
N ARG A 95 -8.06 -35.47 16.76
CA ARG A 95 -9.48 -35.64 17.08
C ARG A 95 -10.00 -36.99 16.61
N ALA A 96 -9.66 -37.39 15.39
CA ALA A 96 -10.02 -38.71 14.85
C ALA A 96 -9.41 -39.83 15.70
N PHE A 97 -8.13 -39.72 16.04
CA PHE A 97 -7.44 -40.69 16.90
C PHE A 97 -8.09 -40.79 18.29
N ARG A 98 -8.43 -39.65 18.90
CA ARG A 98 -9.12 -39.63 20.20
C ARG A 98 -10.52 -40.28 20.12
N PHE A 99 -11.22 -40.10 19.00
CA PHE A 99 -12.51 -40.73 18.74
C PHE A 99 -12.40 -42.24 18.62
N GLU A 100 -11.41 -42.75 17.88
CA GLU A 100 -11.13 -44.19 17.76
C GLU A 100 -10.77 -44.84 19.10
N LEU A 101 -10.07 -44.10 19.97
CA LEU A 101 -9.77 -44.54 21.34
C LEU A 101 -10.95 -44.45 22.32
N GLY A 102 -12.15 -44.08 21.84
CA GLY A 102 -13.38 -44.06 22.64
C GLY A 102 -13.45 -42.97 23.72
N ARG A 103 -12.49 -42.04 23.76
CA ARG A 103 -12.45 -40.93 24.72
C ARG A 103 -13.20 -39.73 24.17
N ARG A 104 -14.50 -39.61 24.48
CA ARG A 104 -15.26 -38.39 24.20
C ARG A 104 -14.68 -37.17 24.94
#